data_AF-R7JET7-F1
#
_entry.id   AF-R7JET7-F1
#
_cell.length_a   1.000
_cell.length_b   1.000
_cell.length_c   1.000
_cell.angle_alpha   90.00
_cell.angle_beta   90.00
_cell.angle_gamma   90.00
#
_symmetry.space_group_name_H-M   'P 1'
#
loop_
_entity.id
_entity.type
_entity.pdbx_description
1 polymer ?
#
loop_
_entity_poly.entity_id
_entity_poly.type
_entity_poly.pdbx_seq_one_letter_code
_entity_poly.pdbx_strand_id
1 'polypeptide(L)'
;MCDYGYNIKIGENFYSNHNLLILDEASVTFGNDVLVGPNCSFFTSVHPLNSGLRRKGIKRAKAVNIGNNVWICGNVTVLPGVTIGDNSVIGAGSVVAKNIPSNSLAVGIPCKVIKTL
;
A
#
# COMPACT_ATOMS: atom_id res chain seq x y z
N MET A 1 -10.78 -1.58 -8.21
CA MET A 1 -12.01 -1.52 -7.37
C MET A 1 -11.66 -0.89 -6.03
N CYS A 2 -12.56 -0.11 -5.45
CA CYS A 2 -12.37 0.52 -4.14
C CYS A 2 -13.63 0.40 -3.27
N ASP A 3 -13.50 0.65 -1.96
CA ASP A 3 -14.63 0.62 -1.02
C ASP A 3 -15.46 1.90 -1.12
N TYR A 4 -14.80 3.06 -1.09
CA TYR A 4 -15.45 4.37 -1.06
C TYR A 4 -15.01 5.31 -2.19
N GLY A 5 -13.74 5.25 -2.58
CA GLY A 5 -13.14 6.12 -3.60
C GLY A 5 -12.75 7.50 -3.07
N TYR A 6 -13.60 8.15 -2.27
CA TYR A 6 -13.33 9.52 -1.77
C TYR A 6 -12.19 9.60 -0.74
N ASN A 7 -11.75 8.47 -0.17
CA ASN A 7 -10.61 8.42 0.76
C ASN A 7 -9.27 8.26 0.02
N ILE A 8 -9.30 8.11 -1.30
CA ILE A 8 -8.12 7.94 -2.15
C ILE A 8 -7.66 9.31 -2.64
N LYS A 9 -6.41 9.67 -2.33
CA LYS A 9 -5.77 10.91 -2.77
C LYS A 9 -4.62 10.56 -3.70
N ILE A 10 -4.63 11.13 -4.89
CA ILE A 10 -3.67 10.82 -5.96
C ILE A 10 -2.97 12.12 -6.38
N GLY A 11 -1.64 12.10 -6.40
CA GLY A 11 -0.81 13.17 -6.93
C GLY A 11 -0.75 13.20 -8.46
N GLU A 12 0.15 14.01 -9.00
CA GLU A 12 0.33 14.16 -10.44
C GLU A 12 1.01 12.93 -11.08
N ASN A 13 0.74 12.68 -12.35
CA ASN A 13 1.36 11.60 -13.15
C ASN A 13 1.24 10.20 -12.56
N PHE A 14 0.19 9.94 -11.78
CA PHE A 14 -0.10 8.61 -11.26
C PHE A 14 -0.49 7.67 -12.38
N TYR A 15 0.14 6.50 -12.42
CA TYR A 15 -0.23 5.41 -13.31
C TYR A 15 -0.47 4.14 -12.51
N SER A 16 -1.57 3.47 -12.82
CA SER A 16 -1.78 2.09 -12.40
C SER A 16 -2.11 1.21 -13.58
N ASN A 17 -1.51 0.03 -13.57
CA ASN A 17 -1.84 -1.04 -14.49
C ASN A 17 -3.11 -1.79 -14.04
N HIS A 18 -3.47 -2.87 -14.75
CA HIS A 18 -4.71 -3.62 -14.57
C HIS A 18 -4.91 -4.16 -13.14
N ASN A 19 -6.17 -4.25 -12.72
CA ASN A 19 -6.60 -4.92 -11.49
C ASN A 19 -6.07 -4.32 -10.19
N LEU A 20 -6.00 -2.98 -10.12
CA LEU A 20 -5.77 -2.27 -8.85
C LEU A 20 -6.94 -2.45 -7.88
N LEU A 21 -6.62 -2.83 -6.63
CA LEU A 21 -7.56 -2.90 -5.52
C LEU A 21 -7.12 -1.95 -4.39
N ILE A 22 -8.03 -1.09 -3.93
CA ILE A 22 -7.76 -0.17 -2.81
C ILE A 22 -8.92 -0.25 -1.82
N LEU A 23 -8.70 -0.83 -0.63
CA LEU A 23 -9.69 -0.84 0.45
C LEU A 23 -9.47 0.38 1.35
N ASP A 24 -10.23 1.44 1.07
CA ASP A 24 -10.04 2.80 1.58
C ASP A 24 -11.02 3.18 2.71
N GLU A 25 -11.15 2.32 3.73
CA GLU A 25 -11.84 2.69 5.00
C GLU A 25 -11.12 3.80 5.79
N ALA A 26 -9.82 3.96 5.59
CA ALA A 26 -9.06 5.17 5.93
C ALA A 26 -8.35 5.71 4.69
N SER A 27 -7.69 6.86 4.81
CA SER A 27 -7.03 7.51 3.68
C SER A 27 -5.94 6.63 3.06
N VAL A 28 -5.96 6.55 1.73
CA VAL A 28 -4.85 6.01 0.93
C VAL A 28 -4.31 7.15 0.08
N THR A 29 -3.07 7.54 0.33
CA THR A 29 -2.44 8.67 -0.36
C THR A 29 -1.32 8.18 -1.25
N PHE A 30 -1.31 8.61 -2.51
CA PHE A 30 -0.22 8.46 -3.45
C PHE A 30 0.36 9.83 -3.78
N GLY A 31 1.69 9.96 -3.71
CA GLY A 31 2.40 11.15 -4.16
C GLY A 31 2.40 11.32 -5.68
N ASN A 32 3.31 12.15 -6.16
CA ASN A 32 3.52 12.41 -7.59
C ASN A 32 4.39 11.32 -8.23
N ASP A 33 4.21 11.11 -9.54
CA ASP A 33 5.03 10.21 -10.37
C ASP A 33 5.07 8.76 -9.84
N VAL A 34 3.97 8.29 -9.26
CA VAL A 34 3.86 6.93 -8.74
C VAL A 34 3.43 5.98 -9.85
N LEU A 35 4.18 4.88 -10.00
CA LEU A 35 3.87 3.81 -10.94
C LEU A 35 3.46 2.55 -10.19
N VAL A 36 2.26 2.04 -10.49
CA VAL A 36 1.72 0.81 -9.89
C VAL A 36 1.54 -0.28 -10.95
N GLY A 37 2.22 -1.41 -10.76
CA GLY A 37 2.12 -2.60 -11.59
C GLY A 37 0.77 -3.31 -11.44
N PRO A 38 0.52 -4.35 -12.26
CA PRO A 38 -0.78 -5.01 -12.28
C PRO A 38 -1.02 -5.81 -10.99
N ASN A 39 -2.29 -6.02 -10.64
CA ASN A 39 -2.73 -6.84 -9.50
C ASN A 39 -2.19 -6.36 -8.14
N CYS A 40 -1.94 -5.07 -7.97
CA CYS A 40 -1.53 -4.51 -6.68
C CYS A 40 -2.74 -4.23 -5.78
N SER A 41 -2.54 -4.40 -4.47
CA SER A 41 -3.58 -4.21 -3.46
C SER A 41 -3.11 -3.33 -2.30
N PHE A 42 -3.93 -2.36 -1.90
CA PHE A 42 -3.65 -1.43 -0.80
C PHE A 42 -4.78 -1.53 0.23
N PHE A 43 -4.43 -1.84 1.47
CA PHE A 43 -5.43 -2.10 2.51
C PHE A 43 -5.29 -1.12 3.67
N THR A 44 -6.41 -0.55 4.11
CA THR A 44 -6.46 0.25 5.34
C THR A 44 -7.20 -0.46 6.47
N SER A 45 -8.15 -1.34 6.16
CA SER A 45 -8.98 -2.04 7.12
C SER A 45 -8.24 -3.17 7.83
N VAL A 46 -8.45 -3.29 9.14
CA VAL A 46 -7.96 -4.42 9.96
C VAL A 46 -9.02 -4.85 10.97
N HIS A 47 -9.20 -6.16 11.11
CA HIS A 47 -10.04 -6.74 12.15
C HIS A 47 -9.22 -7.14 13.38
N PRO A 48 -9.80 -7.08 14.58
CA PRO A 48 -9.19 -7.64 15.78
C PRO A 48 -8.88 -9.13 15.60
N LEU A 49 -7.76 -9.58 16.15
CA LEU A 49 -7.43 -11.01 16.22
C LEU A 49 -8.42 -11.78 17.11
N ASN A 50 -8.91 -11.13 18.17
CA ASN A 50 -9.95 -11.69 19.04
C ASN A 50 -11.24 -11.95 18.23
N SER A 51 -11.65 -13.22 18.17
CA SER A 51 -12.77 -13.66 17.34
C SER A 51 -14.12 -13.13 17.83
N GLY A 52 -14.30 -12.90 19.14
CA GLY A 52 -15.51 -12.33 19.70
C GLY A 52 -15.71 -10.88 19.28
N LEU A 53 -14.64 -10.08 19.26
CA LEU A 53 -14.69 -8.70 18.75
C LEU A 53 -14.91 -8.67 17.23
N ARG A 54 -14.24 -9.55 16.48
CA ARG A 54 -14.40 -9.63 15.03
C ARG A 54 -15.82 -10.02 14.60
N ARG A 55 -16.47 -10.97 15.31
CA ARG A 55 -17.88 -11.35 15.05
C ARG A 55 -18.87 -10.21 15.32
N LYS A 56 -18.51 -9.25 16.17
CA LYS A 56 -19.30 -8.03 16.40
C LYS A 56 -19.12 -6.97 15.29
N GLY A 57 -18.38 -7.28 14.23
CA GLY A 57 -18.10 -6.34 13.15
C GLY A 57 -17.09 -5.24 13.53
N ILE A 58 -16.41 -5.36 14.67
CA ILE A 58 -15.41 -4.36 15.08
C ILE A 58 -14.26 -4.36 14.06
N LYS A 59 -13.92 -3.16 13.60
CA LYS A 59 -12.84 -2.89 12.67
C LYS A 59 -12.12 -1.61 13.05
N ARG A 60 -10.86 -1.52 12.64
CA ARG A 60 -10.08 -0.28 12.67
C ARG A 60 -9.53 -0.06 11.27
N ALA A 61 -9.35 1.19 10.90
CA ALA A 61 -8.68 1.54 9.66
C ALA A 61 -7.41 2.33 9.98
N LYS A 62 -6.33 2.05 9.23
CA LYS A 62 -5.04 2.74 9.35
C LYS A 62 -4.63 3.22 7.97
N ALA A 63 -4.32 4.51 7.86
CA ALA A 63 -3.94 5.13 6.60
C ALA A 63 -2.72 4.45 5.95
N VAL A 64 -2.70 4.44 4.62
CA VAL A 64 -1.54 4.03 3.81
C VAL A 64 -1.02 5.25 3.07
N ASN A 65 0.28 5.46 3.11
CA ASN A 65 0.93 6.61 2.47
C ASN A 65 2.04 6.15 1.54
N ILE A 66 1.95 6.51 0.27
CA ILE A 66 2.95 6.25 -0.75
C ILE A 66 3.54 7.60 -1.14
N GLY A 67 4.86 7.72 -1.01
CA GLY A 67 5.62 8.92 -1.36
C GLY A 67 5.66 9.20 -2.86
N ASN A 68 6.50 10.17 -3.24
CA ASN A 68 6.72 10.56 -4.63
C ASN A 68 7.70 9.59 -5.32
N ASN A 69 7.59 9.47 -6.64
CA ASN A 69 8.51 8.70 -7.49
C ASN A 69 8.66 7.23 -7.06
N VAL A 70 7.60 6.66 -6.47
CA VAL A 70 7.60 5.27 -6.01
C VAL A 70 7.20 4.36 -7.17
N TRP A 71 7.95 3.28 -7.37
CA TRP A 71 7.59 2.22 -8.29
C TRP A 71 7.19 0.95 -7.52
N ILE A 72 5.92 0.59 -7.65
CA ILE A 72 5.33 -0.61 -7.07
C ILE A 72 5.19 -1.65 -8.17
N CYS A 73 6.00 -2.70 -8.16
CA CYS A 73 5.94 -3.76 -9.17
C CYS A 73 4.66 -4.61 -9.03
N GLY A 74 4.40 -5.47 -10.01
CA GLY A 74 3.17 -6.27 -10.06
C GLY A 74 2.98 -7.20 -8.86
N ASN A 75 1.72 -7.47 -8.52
CA ASN A 75 1.31 -8.39 -7.44
C ASN A 75 1.81 -7.99 -6.04
N VAL A 76 2.00 -6.69 -5.78
CA VAL A 76 2.37 -6.20 -4.44
C VAL A 76 1.13 -5.98 -3.57
N THR A 77 1.25 -6.32 -2.29
CA THR A 77 0.25 -6.02 -1.26
C THR A 77 0.82 -5.08 -0.20
N VAL A 78 0.15 -3.95 0.06
CA VAL A 78 0.52 -2.98 1.10
C VAL A 78 -0.49 -3.05 2.25
N LEU A 79 0.02 -3.34 3.46
CA LEU A 79 -0.82 -3.58 4.64
C LEU A 79 -1.19 -2.27 5.38
N PRO A 80 -2.23 -2.32 6.25
CA PRO A 80 -2.72 -1.15 6.98
C PRO A 80 -1.65 -0.43 7.80
N GLY A 81 -1.60 0.90 7.68
CA GLY A 81 -0.70 1.75 8.47
C GLY A 81 0.71 1.90 7.90
N VAL A 82 0.97 1.38 6.69
CA VAL A 82 2.28 1.45 6.05
C VAL A 82 2.50 2.78 5.35
N THR A 83 3.70 3.32 5.54
CA THR A 83 4.28 4.39 4.72
C THR A 83 5.42 3.85 3.86
N ILE A 84 5.39 4.12 2.55
CA ILE A 84 6.49 3.87 1.61
C ILE A 84 7.10 5.22 1.23
N GLY A 85 8.37 5.43 1.57
CA GLY A 85 9.08 6.68 1.32
C GLY A 85 9.43 6.92 -0.14
N ASP A 86 9.73 8.17 -0.46
CA ASP A 86 10.02 8.66 -1.81
C ASP A 86 11.13 7.86 -2.53
N ASN A 87 11.09 7.85 -3.86
CA ASN A 87 12.09 7.21 -4.73
C ASN A 87 12.29 5.71 -4.50
N SER A 88 11.37 5.04 -3.79
CA SER A 88 11.51 3.63 -3.44
C SER A 88 10.94 2.72 -4.53
N VAL A 89 11.52 1.53 -4.64
CA VAL A 89 11.06 0.46 -5.53
C VAL A 89 10.64 -0.74 -4.70
N ILE A 90 9.42 -1.24 -4.94
CA ILE A 90 8.87 -2.42 -4.27
C ILE A 90 8.82 -3.56 -5.28
N GLY A 91 9.62 -4.60 -5.07
CA GLY A 91 9.71 -5.74 -5.98
C GLY A 91 8.42 -6.54 -6.09
N ALA A 92 8.24 -7.22 -7.22
CA ALA A 92 7.01 -7.95 -7.53
C ALA A 92 6.69 -9.03 -6.49
N GLY A 93 5.41 -9.24 -6.20
CA GLY A 93 4.94 -10.26 -5.26
C GLY A 93 5.19 -9.93 -3.77
N SER A 94 5.67 -8.72 -3.45
CA SER A 94 6.03 -8.38 -2.06
C SER A 94 4.81 -8.09 -1.18
N VAL A 95 4.91 -8.46 0.11
CA VAL A 95 3.93 -8.11 1.14
C VAL A 95 4.53 -7.10 2.11
N VAL A 96 4.17 -5.83 1.93
CA VAL A 96 4.69 -4.69 2.70
C VAL A 96 3.93 -4.59 4.01
N ALA A 97 4.53 -5.13 5.07
CA ALA A 97 3.95 -5.17 6.41
C ALA A 97 4.52 -4.12 7.38
N LYS A 98 5.56 -3.38 6.96
CA LYS A 98 6.25 -2.34 7.74
C LYS A 98 6.61 -1.19 6.82
N ASN A 99 6.85 -0.01 7.40
CA ASN A 99 7.27 1.17 6.65
C ASN A 99 8.56 0.90 5.87
N ILE A 100 8.64 1.46 4.66
CA ILE A 100 9.81 1.42 3.80
C ILE A 100 10.41 2.83 3.78
N PRO A 101 11.68 3.01 4.17
CA PRO A 101 12.33 4.32 4.10
C PRO A 101 12.55 4.75 2.65
N SER A 102 12.64 6.05 2.41
CA SER A 102 12.93 6.61 1.07
C SER A 102 14.23 6.05 0.49
N ASN A 103 14.36 6.10 -0.83
CA ASN A 103 15.52 5.62 -1.59
C ASN A 103 15.83 4.14 -1.30
N SER A 104 14.80 3.29 -1.24
CA SER A 104 14.98 1.87 -0.94
C SER A 104 14.51 0.96 -2.07
N LEU A 105 15.28 -0.10 -2.33
CA LEU A 105 14.77 -1.30 -2.99
C LEU A 105 14.35 -2.29 -1.91
N ALA A 106 13.05 -2.63 -1.87
CA ALA A 106 12.49 -3.57 -0.91
C ALA A 106 11.74 -4.72 -1.61
N VAL A 107 11.95 -5.96 -1.14
CA VAL A 107 11.36 -7.16 -1.76
C VAL A 107 10.94 -8.21 -0.73
N GLY A 108 10.03 -9.11 -1.11
CA GLY A 108 9.79 -10.39 -0.42
C GLY A 108 8.53 -10.45 0.47
N ILE A 109 8.39 -11.57 1.17
CA ILE A 109 7.29 -11.87 2.10
C ILE A 109 7.88 -12.39 3.43
N PRO A 110 7.93 -11.58 4.50
CA PRO A 110 7.58 -10.16 4.53
C PRO A 110 8.59 -9.31 3.72
N CYS A 111 8.11 -8.18 3.18
CA CYS A 111 8.95 -7.25 2.42
C CYS A 111 10.04 -6.65 3.30
N LYS A 112 11.29 -6.68 2.81
CA LYS A 112 12.46 -6.13 3.49
C LYS A 112 13.29 -5.31 2.53
N VAL A 113 13.86 -4.22 3.03
CA VAL A 113 14.86 -3.44 2.31
C VAL A 113 16.09 -4.33 2.07
N ILE A 114 16.55 -4.41 0.83
CA ILE A 114 17.74 -5.16 0.44
C ILE A 114 18.87 -4.26 -0.04
N LYS A 115 18.57 -3.01 -0.41
CA LYS A 115 19.54 -2.04 -0.90
C LYS A 115 18.98 -0.61 -0.83
N THR A 116 19.86 0.37 -0.60
CA THR A 116 19.59 1.81 -0.80
C THR A 116 19.89 2.21 -2.24
N LEU A 117 19.05 3.07 -2.82
CA LEU A 117 19.12 3.58 -4.19
C LEU A 117 19.91 4.88 -4.30
#